data_AF-A0A182J039-F1
#
_entry.id   AF-A0A182J039-F1
#
_cell.length_a   1.000
_cell.length_b   1.000
_cell.length_c   1.000
_cell.angle_alpha   90.00
_cell.angle_beta   90.00
_cell.angle_gamma   90.00
#
_symmetry.space_group_name_H-M   'P 1'
#
loop_
_entity.id
_entity.type
_entity.pdbx_description
1 polymer ?
#
loop_
_entity_poly.entity_id
_entity_poly.type
_entity_poly.pdbx_seq_one_letter_code
_entity_poly.pdbx_strand_id
1 'polypeptide(L)'
;MAPTELKQYSLADVASHNKPNDLWMIIHDKVYDVTKFLQEHPGGEEVLIEVAGKEASSEFDDVGHSTDAKESMKKFLIGEVIEAERKAKKSHGSKMTPAARSALVAGSVLAIGAGLAMIFKATGSRK
;
A
#
# COMPACT_ATOMS: atom_id res chain seq x y z
N MET A 1 32.91 -15.01 3.48
CA MET A 1 31.74 -14.16 3.74
C MET A 1 30.79 -14.99 4.57
N ALA A 2 30.62 -14.67 5.85
CA ALA A 2 29.71 -15.42 6.72
C ALA A 2 28.27 -15.21 6.22
N PRO A 3 27.44 -16.27 6.12
CA PRO A 3 26.02 -16.07 5.91
C PRO A 3 25.49 -15.37 7.17
N THR A 4 25.15 -14.09 7.06
CA THR A 4 24.30 -13.46 8.07
C THR A 4 22.93 -14.10 7.94
N GLU A 5 22.70 -15.20 8.67
CA GLU A 5 21.38 -15.82 8.79
C GLU A 5 20.43 -14.80 9.43
N LEU A 6 19.80 -13.98 8.59
CA LEU A 6 18.73 -13.10 8.99
C LEU A 6 17.50 -13.97 9.20
N LYS A 7 16.79 -13.71 10.30
CA LYS A 7 15.57 -14.44 10.62
C LYS A 7 14.53 -14.16 9.53
N GLN A 8 13.83 -15.21 9.09
CA GLN A 8 12.81 -15.07 8.07
C GLN A 8 11.43 -14.92 8.70
N TYR A 9 10.65 -13.97 8.19
CA TYR A 9 9.29 -13.68 8.65
C TYR A 9 8.31 -13.77 7.47
N SER A 10 7.10 -14.25 7.72
CA SER A 10 6.02 -14.18 6.72
C SER A 10 5.38 -12.80 6.70
N LEU A 11 4.69 -12.48 5.62
CA LEU A 11 3.88 -11.26 5.53
C LEU A 11 2.79 -11.21 6.61
N ALA A 12 2.24 -12.38 6.97
CA ALA A 12 1.25 -12.49 8.04
C ALA A 12 1.85 -12.20 9.42
N ASP A 13 3.09 -12.62 9.67
CA ASP A 13 3.80 -12.27 10.91
C ASP A 13 3.95 -10.76 11.00
N VAL A 14 4.51 -10.12 9.97
CA VAL A 14 4.71 -8.67 9.97
C VAL A 14 3.38 -7.91 10.09
N ALA A 15 2.32 -8.37 9.44
CA ALA A 15 0.99 -7.75 9.52
C ALA A 15 0.38 -7.79 10.92
N SER A 16 0.81 -8.71 11.78
CA SER A 16 0.38 -8.78 13.18
C SER A 16 1.02 -7.69 14.05
N HIS A 17 2.13 -7.11 13.61
CA HIS A 17 2.90 -6.05 14.29
C HIS A 17 2.52 -4.67 13.72
N ASN A 18 1.27 -4.27 13.95
CA ASN A 18 0.67 -3.06 13.39
C ASN A 18 0.28 -2.01 14.45
N LYS A 19 0.88 -2.07 15.64
CA LYS A 19 0.52 -1.20 16.77
C LYS A 19 1.61 -0.18 17.06
N PRO A 20 1.29 0.99 17.63
CA PRO A 20 2.31 2.00 17.99
C PRO A 20 3.35 1.51 19.01
N ASN A 21 3.06 0.45 19.76
CA ASN A 21 4.01 -0.16 20.71
C ASN A 21 4.63 -1.47 20.20
N ASP A 22 4.34 -1.85 18.96
CA ASP A 22 4.78 -3.06 18.29
C ASP A 22 4.57 -2.90 16.78
N LEU A 23 5.48 -2.13 16.15
CA LEU A 23 5.36 -1.66 14.77
C LEU A 23 6.50 -2.17 13.92
N TRP A 24 6.17 -3.11 13.03
CA TRP A 24 7.10 -3.61 12.04
C TRP A 24 6.69 -3.17 10.65
N MET A 25 7.68 -3.06 9.77
CA MET A 25 7.44 -2.72 8.38
C MET A 25 8.45 -3.40 7.47
N ILE A 26 8.05 -3.55 6.21
CA ILE A 26 8.88 -4.19 5.18
C ILE A 26 9.38 -3.11 4.23
N ILE A 27 10.70 -3.00 4.08
CA ILE A 27 11.36 -2.09 3.14
C ILE A 27 12.36 -2.91 2.35
N HIS A 28 12.24 -2.95 1.01
CA HIS A 28 13.16 -3.67 0.13
C HIS A 28 13.36 -5.14 0.56
N ASP A 29 12.27 -5.88 0.73
CA ASP A 29 12.24 -7.30 1.15
C ASP A 29 12.80 -7.59 2.57
N LYS A 30 13.14 -6.55 3.34
CA LYS A 30 13.70 -6.64 4.69
C LYS A 30 12.70 -6.17 5.73
N VAL A 31 12.72 -6.80 6.90
CA VAL A 31 11.80 -6.52 8.01
C VAL A 31 12.51 -5.69 9.07
N TYR A 32 11.90 -4.56 9.42
CA TYR A 32 12.43 -3.60 10.38
C TYR A 32 11.48 -3.41 11.56
N ASP A 33 12.03 -3.42 12.77
CA ASP A 33 11.31 -3.04 13.99
C ASP A 33 11.59 -1.57 14.30
N VAL A 34 10.63 -0.71 13.96
CA VAL A 34 10.73 0.74 14.16
C VAL A 34 9.97 1.21 15.41
N THR A 35 9.51 0.28 16.26
CA THR A 35 8.73 0.59 17.47
C THR A 35 9.38 1.66 18.34
N LYS A 36 10.71 1.57 18.54
CA LYS A 36 11.46 2.55 19.35
C LYS A 36 11.76 3.85 18.59
N PHE A 37 11.67 3.83 17.28
CA PHE A 37 12.00 4.95 16.40
C PHE A 37 10.79 5.84 16.09
N LEU A 38 9.56 5.42 16.44
CA LEU A 38 8.34 6.16 16.14
C LEU A 38 8.40 7.64 16.56
N GLN A 39 8.85 7.92 17.78
CA GLN A 39 8.96 9.29 18.31
C GLN A 39 10.23 10.03 17.84
N GLU A 40 11.23 9.29 17.36
CA GLU A 40 12.48 9.87 16.85
C GLU A 40 12.42 10.13 15.34
N HIS A 41 11.35 9.71 14.66
CA HIS A 41 11.20 9.89 13.23
C HIS A 41 10.94 11.36 12.87
N PRO A 42 11.84 12.02 12.10
CA PRO A 42 11.70 13.44 11.78
C PRO A 42 10.45 13.79 10.96
N GLY A 43 9.84 12.81 10.29
CA GLY A 43 8.59 12.96 9.53
C GLY A 43 7.32 12.75 10.35
N GLY A 44 7.42 12.52 11.66
CA GLY A 44 6.30 12.21 12.55
C GLY A 44 5.96 10.72 12.65
N GLU A 45 5.27 10.33 13.72
CA GLU A 45 4.89 8.93 13.94
C GLU A 45 3.70 8.50 13.07
N GLU A 46 2.84 9.44 12.65
CA GLU A 46 1.62 9.15 11.91
C GLU A 46 1.91 8.39 10.60
N VAL A 47 2.91 8.85 9.85
CA VAL A 47 3.28 8.24 8.56
C VAL A 47 3.82 6.81 8.71
N LEU A 48 4.42 6.48 9.86
CA LEU A 48 4.86 5.12 10.16
C LEU A 48 3.68 4.22 10.56
N ILE A 49 2.70 4.78 11.29
CA ILE A 49 1.50 4.07 11.71
C ILE A 49 0.60 3.72 10.52
N GLU A 50 0.51 4.57 9.50
CA GLU A 50 -0.29 4.31 8.29
C GLU A 50 0.16 3.06 7.51
N VAL A 51 1.48 2.82 7.51
CA VAL A 51 2.14 1.70 6.84
C VAL A 51 2.54 0.57 7.80
N ALA A 52 2.08 0.63 9.06
CA ALA A 52 2.36 -0.37 10.07
C ALA A 52 1.90 -1.78 9.65
N GLY A 53 2.78 -2.77 9.80
CA GLY A 53 2.54 -4.15 9.41
C GLY A 53 2.47 -4.39 7.90
N LYS A 54 2.88 -3.42 7.08
CA LYS A 54 2.83 -3.50 5.62
C LYS A 54 4.20 -3.31 4.99
N GLU A 55 4.24 -3.47 3.67
CA GLU A 55 5.37 -3.07 2.87
C GLU A 55 5.27 -1.57 2.53
N ALA A 56 6.33 -0.83 2.86
CA ALA A 56 6.42 0.61 2.71
C ALA A 56 7.62 1.01 1.82
N SER A 57 8.09 0.09 0.97
CA SER A 57 9.25 0.33 0.09
C SER A 57 9.03 1.54 -0.81
N SER A 58 7.82 1.68 -1.39
CA SER A 58 7.50 2.81 -2.29
C SER A 58 7.52 4.11 -1.52
N GLU A 59 6.77 4.19 -0.43
CA GLU A 59 6.68 5.38 0.42
C GLU A 59 8.04 5.81 0.95
N PHE A 60 8.90 4.86 1.32
CA PHE A 60 10.26 5.13 1.78
C PHE A 60 11.15 5.73 0.68
N ASP A 61 11.06 5.21 -0.55
CA ASP A 61 11.83 5.68 -1.70
C ASP A 61 11.30 7.01 -2.24
N ASP A 62 9.97 7.20 -2.24
CA ASP A 62 9.29 8.43 -2.68
C ASP A 62 9.64 9.63 -1.79
N VAL A 63 9.83 9.42 -0.47
CA VAL A 63 10.28 10.46 0.47
C VAL A 63 11.75 10.86 0.22
N GLY A 64 12.59 9.95 -0.28
CA GLY A 64 13.98 10.27 -0.62
C GLY A 64 14.91 10.42 0.59
N HIS A 65 14.88 9.48 1.53
CA HIS A 65 15.76 9.48 2.70
C HIS A 65 17.27 9.54 2.33
N SER A 66 18.04 10.29 3.13
CA SER A 66 19.50 10.42 2.97
C SER A 66 20.22 9.07 3.13
N THR A 67 21.44 8.96 2.61
CA THR A 67 22.28 7.75 2.76
C THR A 67 22.53 7.40 4.23
N ASP A 68 22.76 8.40 5.09
CA ASP A 68 22.94 8.19 6.53
C ASP A 68 21.67 7.65 7.20
N ALA A 69 20.49 8.18 6.85
CA ALA A 69 19.23 7.63 7.34
C ALA A 69 19.05 6.15 6.95
N LYS A 70 19.39 5.80 5.70
CA LYS A 70 19.38 4.40 5.21
C LYS A 70 20.39 3.51 5.96
N GLU A 71 21.52 4.05 6.38
CA GLU A 71 22.51 3.32 7.19
C GLU A 71 22.02 3.11 8.62
N SER A 72 21.47 4.15 9.23
CA SER A 72 20.90 4.10 10.58
C SER A 72 19.72 3.13 10.66
N MET A 73 18.92 3.03 9.59
CA MET A 73 17.83 2.05 9.49
C MET A 73 18.31 0.60 9.64
N LYS A 74 19.54 0.28 9.23
CA LYS A 74 20.11 -1.09 9.34
C LYS A 74 20.18 -1.57 10.79
N LYS A 75 20.22 -0.66 11.78
CA LYS A 75 20.23 -0.99 13.22
C LYS A 75 18.90 -1.60 13.69
N PHE A 76 17.82 -1.29 12.99
CA PHE A 76 16.46 -1.77 13.29
C PHE A 76 16.09 -3.03 12.47
N LEU A 77 17.03 -3.56 11.68
CA LEU A 77 16.81 -4.76 10.88
C LEU A 77 16.70 -5.99 11.81
N ILE A 78 15.53 -6.63 11.81
CA ILE A 78 15.29 -7.85 12.58
C ILE A 78 15.33 -9.10 11.69
N GLY A 79 15.13 -8.95 10.38
CA GLY A 79 15.07 -10.08 9.48
C GLY A 79 14.74 -9.75 8.03
N GLU A 80 14.35 -10.76 7.28
CA GLU A 80 13.91 -10.65 5.89
C GLU A 80 12.61 -11.42 5.66
N VAL A 81 11.87 -11.07 4.61
CA VAL A 81 10.65 -11.81 4.27
C VAL A 81 11.01 -13.22 3.78
N ILE A 82 10.18 -14.23 4.02
CA ILE A 82 10.41 -15.59 3.49
C ILE A 82 10.56 -15.57 1.96
N GLU A 83 11.49 -16.35 1.42
CA GLU A 83 11.77 -16.38 -0.03
C GLU A 83 10.54 -16.75 -0.88
N ALA A 84 9.68 -17.62 -0.35
CA ALA A 84 8.47 -18.06 -1.03
C ALA A 84 7.53 -16.89 -1.35
N GLU A 85 7.33 -15.98 -0.40
CA GLU A 85 6.46 -14.82 -0.57
C GLU A 85 7.13 -13.70 -1.39
N ARG A 86 8.45 -13.53 -1.27
CA ARG A 86 9.23 -12.62 -2.13
C ARG A 86 9.11 -12.98 -3.61
N LYS A 87 9.20 -14.28 -3.94
CA LYS A 87 9.04 -14.77 -5.32
C LYS A 87 7.59 -14.63 -5.80
N ALA A 88 6.60 -14.83 -4.92
CA ALA A 88 5.19 -14.63 -5.25
C ALA A 88 4.86 -13.16 -5.57
N LYS A 89 5.51 -12.18 -4.92
CA LYS A 89 5.32 -10.75 -5.24
C LYS A 89 5.96 -10.35 -6.57
N LYS A 90 7.15 -10.85 -6.90
CA LYS A 90 7.84 -10.53 -8.16
C LYS A 90 7.10 -11.03 -9.41
N SER A 91 6.23 -12.05 -9.29
CA SER A 91 5.43 -12.57 -10.41
C SER A 91 4.14 -11.77 -10.66
N HIS A 92 3.66 -10.97 -9.71
CA HIS A 92 2.46 -10.12 -9.85
C HIS A 92 2.75 -8.64 -10.17
N GLY A 93 4.03 -8.21 -10.15
CA GLY A 93 4.46 -6.85 -10.47
C GLY A 93 4.73 -6.57 -11.96
N SER A 94 4.55 -7.55 -12.85
CA SER A 94 4.70 -7.35 -14.30
C SER A 94 3.37 -7.65 -15.01
N LYS A 95 2.65 -6.57 -15.33
CA LYS A 95 1.50 -6.40 -16.26
C LYS A 95 0.33 -5.67 -15.60
N MET A 96 0.52 -4.38 -15.35
CA MET A 96 -0.59 -3.44 -15.53
C MET A 96 -0.65 -3.12 -17.02
N THR A 97 -1.33 -3.94 -17.81
CA THR A 97 -1.81 -3.49 -19.13
C THR A 97 -3.04 -2.63 -18.87
N PRO A 98 -3.08 -1.34 -19.25
CA PRO A 98 -4.36 -0.65 -19.33
C PRO A 98 -5.17 -1.38 -20.40
N ALA A 99 -6.25 -2.03 -19.95
CA ALA A 99 -7.26 -2.59 -20.81
C ALA A 99 -7.72 -1.52 -21.80
N ALA A 100 -7.64 -1.85 -23.09
CA ALA A 100 -8.10 -1.04 -24.19
C ALA A 100 -9.51 -0.51 -23.91
N ARG A 101 -9.65 0.82 -23.77
CA ARG A 101 -10.95 1.47 -23.97
C ARG A 101 -11.14 1.60 -25.49
N SER A 102 -11.76 0.58 -26.08
CA SER A 102 -12.18 0.59 -27.48
C SER A 102 -13.05 1.83 -27.76
N ALA A 103 -12.55 2.69 -28.64
CA ALA A 103 -13.34 3.71 -29.29
C ALA A 103 -14.30 3.03 -30.27
N LEU A 104 -15.60 3.06 -30.00
CA LEU A 104 -16.63 2.95 -31.04
C LEU A 104 -17.94 3.55 -30.56
N VAL A 105 -18.24 4.78 -31.01
CA VAL A 105 -19.63 5.13 -31.32
C VAL A 105 -19.62 5.94 -32.61
N ALA A 106 -19.70 5.20 -33.72
CA ALA A 106 -20.08 5.74 -35.02
C ALA A 106 -21.61 5.86 -35.01
N GLY A 107 -22.12 7.02 -35.43
CA GLY A 107 -23.52 7.41 -35.24
C GLY A 107 -24.54 6.65 -36.09
N SER A 108 -25.81 6.87 -35.79
CA SER A 108 -26.80 7.36 -36.76
C SER A 108 -28.12 7.71 -36.08
N VAL A 109 -28.65 8.83 -36.57
CA VAL A 109 -29.93 9.49 -36.36
C VAL A 109 -31.13 8.54 -36.45
N LEU A 110 -32.12 8.70 -35.56
CA LEU A 110 -33.54 8.75 -35.95
C LEU A 110 -34.42 9.29 -34.81
N ALA A 111 -34.98 10.46 -35.09
CA ALA A 111 -36.06 11.08 -34.35
C ALA A 111 -37.30 10.19 -34.29
N ILE A 112 -38.12 10.36 -33.25
CA ILE A 112 -39.59 10.56 -33.26
C ILE A 112 -40.03 10.61 -31.78
N GLY A 113 -40.82 11.61 -31.39
CA GLY A 113 -41.71 11.48 -30.23
C GLY A 113 -41.76 12.68 -29.29
N ALA A 114 -42.55 13.68 -29.67
CA ALA A 114 -43.05 14.73 -28.77
C ALA A 114 -44.01 14.16 -27.71
N GLY A 115 -44.14 14.86 -26.58
CA GLY A 115 -45.24 14.72 -25.60
C GLY A 115 -44.75 14.53 -24.17
N LEU A 116 -44.53 15.59 -23.40
CA LEU A 116 -45.52 16.19 -22.47
C LEU A 116 -46.04 15.19 -21.42
N ALA A 117 -45.60 15.33 -20.17
CA ALA A 117 -46.47 15.61 -19.02
C ALA A 117 -45.70 15.49 -17.70
N MET A 118 -45.84 16.56 -16.89
CA MET A 118 -45.56 16.60 -15.46
C MET A 118 -46.23 15.44 -14.72
N ILE A 119 -45.67 15.01 -13.57
CA ILE A 119 -46.42 14.91 -12.30
C ILE A 119 -45.42 14.85 -11.13
N PHE A 120 -45.60 15.85 -10.28
CA PHE A 120 -45.11 16.06 -8.93
C PHE A 120 -45.93 15.22 -7.94
N LYS A 121 -45.28 14.52 -7.00
CA LYS A 121 -45.89 14.00 -5.76
C LYS A 121 -44.75 13.63 -4.79
N ALA A 122 -44.32 14.54 -3.91
CA ALA A 122 -44.90 14.84 -2.61
C ALA A 122 -44.99 13.63 -1.65
N THR A 123 -44.33 13.82 -0.49
CA THR A 123 -44.65 13.33 0.87
C THR A 123 -44.44 11.87 1.24
N GLY A 124 -43.67 11.69 2.32
CA GLY A 124 -43.58 10.43 3.06
C GLY A 124 -42.71 10.54 4.32
N SER A 125 -43.03 11.46 5.22
CA SER A 125 -42.53 11.44 6.60
C SER A 125 -42.90 10.11 7.28
N ARG A 126 -41.94 9.46 7.94
CA ARG A 126 -42.20 8.35 8.86
C ARG A 126 -41.26 8.44 10.07
N LYS A 127 -41.93 8.65 11.21
CA LYS A 127 -41.56 8.40 12.61
C LYS A 127 -40.77 9.51 13.28
#